data_AF-A0A497FP31-F1
#
_entry.id   AF-A0A497FP31-F1
#
_cell.length_a   1.000
_cell.length_b   1.000
_cell.length_c   1.000
_cell.angle_alpha   90.00
_cell.angle_beta   90.00
_cell.angle_gamma   90.00
#
_symmetry.space_group_name_H-M   'P 1'
#
loop_
_entity.id
_entity.type
_entity.pdbx_description
1 polymer ?
#
loop_
_entity_poly.entity_id
_entity_poly.type
_entity_poly.pdbx_seq_one_letter_code
_entity_poly.pdbx_strand_id
1 'polypeptide(L)'
;MKKLKKLIVVTAQWDPVSSKILKIINRIAEKYNLNVEKKEEDWIFLKKYGEKDELGGADIPQVFIELEDGSIIHVLTKLPLNEEGKADEVKAEKIIEEKIASLL
;
A
#
# COMPACT_ATOMS: atom_id res chain seq x y z
N MET A 1 0.21 13.06 17.88
CA MET A 1 0.42 11.85 17.06
C MET A 1 -0.92 11.20 16.83
N LYS A 2 -1.26 10.89 15.58
CA LYS A 2 -2.51 10.19 15.25
C LYS A 2 -2.21 8.70 15.22
N LYS A 3 -2.96 7.90 15.98
CA LYS A 3 -2.73 6.46 16.10
C LYS A 3 -3.04 5.77 14.77
N LEU A 4 -2.18 4.84 14.38
CA LEU A 4 -2.36 3.97 13.21
C LEU A 4 -3.48 2.97 13.48
N LYS A 5 -4.41 2.81 12.54
CA LYS A 5 -5.56 1.89 12.67
C LYS A 5 -5.38 0.61 11.86
N LYS A 6 -5.05 0.73 10.57
CA LYS A 6 -4.83 -0.42 9.68
C LYS A 6 -4.06 -0.05 8.41
N LEU A 7 -3.50 -1.06 7.76
CA LEU A 7 -3.03 -1.00 6.38
C LEU A 7 -4.17 -1.34 5.43
N ILE A 8 -4.25 -0.65 4.30
CA ILE A 8 -5.18 -0.95 3.22
C ILE A 8 -4.35 -1.22 1.97
N VAL A 9 -4.70 -2.26 1.23
CA VAL A 9 -4.07 -2.58 -0.05
C VAL A 9 -5.14 -2.75 -1.12
N VAL A 10 -5.03 -1.94 -2.19
CA VAL A 10 -5.89 -2.08 -3.37
C VAL A 10 -5.12 -2.87 -4.42
N THR A 11 -5.71 -3.94 -4.92
CA THR A 11 -5.06 -4.98 -5.75
C THR A 11 -6.09 -5.59 -6.71
N ALA A 12 -5.64 -6.36 -7.70
CA ALA A 12 -6.48 -7.24 -8.51
C ALA A 12 -6.01 -8.69 -8.46
N GLN A 13 -6.92 -9.65 -8.65
CA GLN A 13 -6.56 -11.08 -8.68
C GLN A 13 -5.67 -11.45 -9.86
N TRP A 14 -5.89 -10.79 -10.99
CA TRP A 14 -5.16 -11.04 -12.23
C TRP A 14 -3.74 -10.44 -12.24
N ASP A 15 -3.43 -9.57 -11.29
CA ASP A 15 -2.14 -8.89 -11.24
C ASP A 15 -1.06 -9.79 -10.57
N PRO A 16 0.01 -10.18 -11.30
CA PRO A 16 1.03 -11.08 -10.78
C PRO A 16 1.79 -10.52 -9.56
N VAL A 17 1.86 -9.19 -9.40
CA VAL A 17 2.56 -8.58 -8.25
C VAL A 17 1.69 -8.47 -7.00
N SER A 18 0.39 -8.69 -7.11
CA SER A 18 -0.55 -8.65 -5.99
C SER A 18 -0.22 -9.65 -4.88
N SER A 19 0.23 -10.86 -5.24
CA SER A 19 0.66 -11.87 -4.25
C SER A 19 1.89 -11.43 -3.45
N LYS A 20 2.81 -10.68 -4.08
CA LYS A 20 4.03 -10.18 -3.44
C LYS A 20 3.73 -9.05 -2.48
N ILE A 21 2.95 -8.05 -2.91
CA ILE A 21 2.60 -6.93 -2.03
C ILE A 21 1.78 -7.39 -0.83
N LEU A 22 0.88 -8.36 -0.99
CA LEU A 22 0.13 -8.92 0.14
C LEU A 22 1.03 -9.59 1.18
N LYS A 23 2.06 -10.33 0.75
CA LYS A 23 3.05 -10.93 1.66
C LYS A 23 3.81 -9.86 2.45
N ILE A 24 4.25 -8.80 1.78
CA ILE A 24 4.94 -7.67 2.42
C ILE A 24 4.03 -7.00 3.45
N ILE A 25 2.79 -6.69 3.06
CA ILE A 25 1.83 -6.00 3.93
C ILE A 25 1.49 -6.84 5.16
N ASN A 26 1.27 -8.15 5.01
CA ASN A 26 0.99 -9.02 6.15
C ASN A 26 2.17 -9.08 7.13
N ARG A 27 3.41 -9.18 6.63
CA ARG A 27 4.61 -9.18 7.50
C ARG A 27 4.75 -7.87 8.28
N ILE A 28 4.54 -6.73 7.63
CA ILE A 28 4.58 -5.41 8.27
C ILE A 28 3.44 -5.30 9.29
N ALA A 29 2.23 -5.71 8.91
CA ALA A 29 1.08 -5.68 9.80
C ALA A 29 1.30 -6.49 11.08
N GLU A 30 1.87 -7.69 10.97
CA GLU A 30 2.27 -8.50 12.14
C GLU A 30 3.31 -7.78 13.00
N LYS A 31 4.37 -7.23 12.39
CA LYS A 31 5.43 -6.49 13.11
C LYS A 31 4.90 -5.30 13.90
N TYR A 32 3.94 -4.56 13.36
CA TYR A 32 3.39 -3.35 13.97
C TYR A 32 2.03 -3.57 14.66
N ASN A 33 1.55 -4.81 14.74
CA ASN A 33 0.25 -5.18 15.30
C ASN A 33 -0.92 -4.36 14.69
N LEU A 34 -0.95 -4.28 13.35
CA LEU A 34 -1.97 -3.58 12.58
C LEU A 34 -2.89 -4.56 11.86
N ASN A 35 -4.14 -4.16 11.63
CA ASN A 35 -5.03 -4.91 10.74
C ASN A 35 -4.67 -4.64 9.27
N VAL A 36 -5.05 -5.56 8.39
CA VAL A 36 -4.95 -5.40 6.93
C VAL A 36 -6.33 -5.48 6.30
N GLU A 37 -6.68 -4.49 5.48
CA GLU A 37 -7.86 -4.54 4.61
C GLU A 37 -7.42 -4.67 3.15
N LYS A 38 -7.77 -5.79 2.52
CA LYS A 38 -7.65 -5.96 1.08
C LYS A 38 -8.90 -5.40 0.40
N LYS A 39 -8.69 -4.52 -0.58
CA LYS A 39 -9.71 -4.02 -1.49
C LYS A 39 -9.40 -4.51 -2.90
N GLU A 40 -10.34 -5.23 -3.51
CA GLU A 40 -10.16 -5.78 -4.85
C GLU A 40 -10.79 -4.84 -5.87
N GLU A 41 -9.97 -4.28 -6.77
CA GLU A 41 -10.41 -3.37 -7.84
C GLU A 41 -11.37 -2.26 -7.38
N ASP A 42 -11.14 -1.72 -6.17
CA ASP A 42 -11.96 -0.64 -5.60
C ASP A 42 -11.60 0.71 -6.24
N TRP A 43 -12.09 0.91 -7.47
CA TRP A 43 -11.85 2.11 -8.26
C TRP A 43 -12.43 3.37 -7.62
N ILE A 44 -13.47 3.25 -6.79
CA ILE A 44 -14.05 4.38 -6.06
C ILE A 44 -13.06 4.85 -4.99
N PHE A 45 -12.47 3.92 -4.24
CA PHE A 45 -11.44 4.22 -3.26
C PHE A 45 -10.20 4.83 -3.92
N LEU A 46 -9.71 4.24 -5.02
CA LEU A 46 -8.58 4.79 -5.78
C LEU A 46 -8.87 6.17 -6.35
N LYS A 47 -10.09 6.42 -6.85
CA LYS A 47 -10.47 7.75 -7.33
C LYS A 47 -10.43 8.79 -6.21
N LYS A 48 -10.70 8.40 -4.97
CA LYS A 48 -10.75 9.33 -3.82
C LYS A 48 -9.40 9.52 -3.14
N TYR A 49 -8.62 8.45 -2.98
CA TYR A 49 -7.42 8.43 -2.16
C TYR A 49 -6.15 7.99 -2.89
N GLY A 50 -6.30 7.32 -4.03
CA GLY A 50 -5.20 6.79 -4.81
C GLY A 50 -4.40 7.88 -5.53
N GLU A 51 -3.13 7.56 -5.75
CA GLU A 51 -2.32 8.30 -6.70
C GLU A 51 -2.81 8.01 -8.11
N LYS A 52 -2.78 9.04 -8.95
CA LYS A 52 -3.23 9.00 -10.34
C LYS A 52 -2.12 9.51 -11.24
N ASP A 53 -2.05 8.95 -12.43
CA ASP A 53 -1.23 9.49 -13.49
C ASP A 53 -1.80 10.82 -14.03
N GLU A 54 -1.07 11.43 -14.97
CA GLU A 54 -1.43 12.71 -15.59
C GLU A 54 -2.76 12.67 -16.36
N LEU A 55 -3.22 11.47 -16.74
CA LEU A 55 -4.48 11.24 -17.45
C LEU A 55 -5.63 10.89 -16.49
N GLY A 56 -5.36 10.82 -15.18
CA GLY A 56 -6.34 10.47 -14.15
C GLY A 56 -6.54 8.98 -13.95
N GLY A 57 -5.73 8.14 -14.61
CA GLY A 57 -5.70 6.68 -14.42
C GLY A 57 -5.06 6.32 -13.08
N ALA A 58 -5.64 5.36 -12.38
CA ALA A 58 -5.07 4.80 -11.17
C ALA A 58 -4.45 3.43 -11.48
N ASP A 59 -3.18 3.29 -11.18
CA ASP A 59 -2.50 2.01 -11.24
C ASP A 59 -2.74 1.18 -9.98
N ILE A 60 -2.64 -0.13 -10.10
CA ILE A 60 -2.64 -1.08 -8.97
C ILE A 60 -1.40 -1.99 -9.06
N PRO A 61 -0.90 -2.51 -7.93
CA PRO A 61 -1.41 -2.32 -6.57
C PRO A 61 -1.05 -0.96 -5.96
N GLN A 62 -1.87 -0.50 -5.01
CA GLN A 62 -1.54 0.65 -4.15
C GLN A 62 -1.71 0.31 -2.67
N VAL A 63 -0.87 0.93 -1.83
CA VAL A 63 -0.88 0.74 -0.37
C VAL A 63 -1.23 2.06 0.32
N PHE A 64 -2.05 1.95 1.36
CA PHE A 64 -2.50 3.05 2.19
C PHE A 64 -2.44 2.71 3.67
N ILE A 65 -2.47 3.75 4.49
CA ILE A 65 -2.62 3.69 5.94
C ILE A 65 -3.91 4.42 6.31
N GLU A 66 -4.78 3.78 7.09
CA GLU A 66 -5.88 4.46 7.78
C GLU A 66 -5.45 4.79 9.22
N LEU A 67 -5.70 6.04 9.63
CA LEU A 67 -5.52 6.51 11.00
C LEU A 67 -6.82 6.37 11.80
N GLU A 68 -6.73 6.39 13.13
CA GLU A 68 -7.91 6.28 14.01
C GLU A 68 -8.96 7.38 13.79
N ASP A 69 -8.56 8.56 13.28
CA ASP A 69 -9.47 9.65 12.94
C ASP A 69 -10.12 9.52 11.56
N GLY A 70 -9.87 8.42 10.86
CA GLY A 70 -10.39 8.14 9.52
C GLY A 70 -9.59 8.76 8.38
N SER A 71 -8.47 9.44 8.65
CA SER A 71 -7.58 9.93 7.60
C SER A 71 -6.97 8.76 6.82
N ILE A 72 -6.95 8.86 5.49
CA ILE A 72 -6.29 7.90 4.59
C ILE A 72 -5.03 8.54 4.03
N ILE A 73 -3.91 7.83 4.15
CA ILE A 73 -2.61 8.25 3.66
C ILE A 73 -2.16 7.25 2.59
N HIS A 74 -1.93 7.74 1.37
CA HIS A 74 -1.25 6.98 0.33
C HIS A 74 0.23 6.78 0.67
N VAL A 75 0.75 5.59 0.37
CA VAL A 75 2.12 5.17 0.73
C VAL A 75 2.91 4.71 -0.48
N LEU A 76 2.31 3.88 -1.33
CA LEU A 76 3.00 3.23 -2.43
C LEU A 76 2.07 3.02 -3.61
N THR A 77 2.54 3.33 -4.82
CA THR A 77 1.93 2.94 -6.10
C THR A 77 2.89 2.04 -6.83
N LYS A 78 2.43 0.83 -7.21
CA LYS A 78 3.23 -0.24 -7.80
C LYS A 78 4.39 -0.70 -6.90
N LEU A 79 4.87 -1.91 -7.15
CA LEU A 79 6.15 -2.32 -6.55
C LEU A 79 7.29 -1.57 -7.25
N PRO A 80 8.24 -1.00 -6.50
CA PRO A 80 9.47 -0.49 -7.08
C PRO A 80 10.21 -1.64 -7.78
N LEU A 81 11.02 -1.30 -8.77
CA LEU A 81 11.86 -2.25 -9.49
C LEU A 81 13.31 -2.15 -9.03
N ASN A 82 14.01 -3.28 -9.02
CA ASN A 82 15.44 -3.36 -8.81
C ASN A 82 16.22 -3.06 -10.12
N GLU A 83 17.55 -3.13 -10.07
CA GLU A 83 18.41 -2.86 -11.24
C GLU A 83 18.20 -3.84 -12.40
N GLU A 84 17.65 -5.03 -12.13
CA GLU A 84 17.29 -6.02 -13.15
C GLU A 84 15.86 -5.84 -13.71
N GLY A 85 15.12 -4.81 -13.27
CA GLY A 85 13.73 -4.60 -13.65
C GLY A 85 12.73 -5.56 -12.98
N LYS A 86 13.14 -6.29 -11.94
CA LYS A 86 12.26 -7.16 -11.14
C LYS A 86 11.70 -6.40 -9.94
N ALA A 87 10.56 -6.84 -9.41
CA ALA A 87 9.99 -6.24 -8.20
C ALA A 87 10.98 -6.27 -7.02
N ASP A 88 11.24 -5.10 -6.43
CA ASP A 88 12.12 -4.88 -5.30
C ASP A 88 11.31 -4.89 -3.99
N GLU A 89 11.12 -6.09 -3.45
CA GLU A 89 10.33 -6.30 -2.24
C GLU A 89 10.95 -5.64 -1.00
N VAL A 90 12.28 -5.57 -0.94
CA VAL A 90 13.03 -4.95 0.17
C VAL A 90 12.81 -3.44 0.17
N LYS A 91 12.89 -2.80 -1.00
CA LYS A 91 12.62 -1.36 -1.12
C LYS A 91 11.16 -1.03 -0.85
N ALA A 92 10.23 -1.86 -1.32
CA ALA A 92 8.80 -1.69 -1.04
C ALA A 92 8.52 -1.73 0.47
N GLU A 93 9.05 -2.75 1.16
CA GLU A 93 8.94 -2.87 2.62
C GLU A 93 9.51 -1.64 3.32
N LYS A 94 10.73 -1.22 2.96
CA LYS A 94 11.38 -0.05 3.55
C LYS A 94 10.53 1.22 3.40
N ILE A 95 9.98 1.49 2.22
CA ILE A 95 9.10 2.66 1.98
C ILE A 95 7.91 2.65 2.94
N ILE A 96 7.26 1.49 3.11
CA ILE A 96 6.08 1.36 3.96
C ILE A 96 6.47 1.51 5.44
N GLU A 97 7.56 0.88 5.88
CA GLU A 97 8.05 0.96 7.26
C GLU A 97 8.50 2.37 7.64
N GLU A 98 9.22 3.07 6.76
CA GLU A 98 9.62 4.46 6.96
C GLU A 98 8.38 5.35 7.10
N LYS A 99 7.34 5.10 6.30
CA LYS A 99 6.09 5.84 6.40
C LYS A 99 5.39 5.59 7.74
N ILE A 100 5.29 4.34 8.17
CA ILE A 100 4.74 3.97 9.48
C ILE A 100 5.53 4.66 10.61
N ALA A 101 6.86 4.56 10.58
CA ALA A 101 7.73 5.16 11.59
C ALA A 101 7.59 6.69 11.67
N SER A 102 7.35 7.37 10.53
CA SER A 102 7.09 8.81 10.51
C SER A 102 5.76 9.24 11.14
N LEU A 103 4.84 8.29 11.35
CA LEU A 103 3.49 8.52 11.89
C LEU A 103 3.35 8.11 13.37
N LEU A 104 4.31 7.32 13.88
CA LEU A 104 4.42 6.94 15.29
C LEU A 104 4.94 8.10 16.14
#